data_AF-V7HZ79-F1
#
_entry.id   AF-V7HZ79-F1
#
_cell.length_a   1.000
_cell.length_b   1.000
_cell.length_c   1.000
_cell.angle_alpha   90.00
_cell.angle_beta   90.00
_cell.angle_gamma   90.00
#
_symmetry.space_group_name_H-M   'P 1'
#
loop_
_entity.id
_entity.type
_entity.pdbx_description
1 polymer ?
#
loop_
_entity_poly.entity_id
_entity_poly.type
_entity_poly.pdbx_seq_one_letter_code
_entity_poly.pdbx_strand_id
1 'polypeptide(L)' 'MYCTLVQTAKLNNLDAYKSLKYVFEQLELRKNPNVDAYLPWSDEIQAKCKAHSPVDDDMQLEKIIENKEAMVKS' A
#
# COMPACT_ATOMS: atom_id res chain seq x y z
N MET A 1 -3.20 -10.32 -17.47
CA MET A 1 -3.40 -10.99 -16.16
C MET A 1 -2.66 -10.28 -14.99
N TYR A 2 -2.19 -9.03 -15.13
CA TYR A 2 -1.66 -8.22 -14.01
C TYR A 2 -2.72 -7.27 -13.41
N CYS A 3 -3.77 -6.95 -14.18
CA CYS A 3 -4.78 -5.98 -13.77
C CYS A 3 -5.70 -6.46 -12.63
N THR A 4 -5.76 -7.76 -12.33
CA THR A 4 -6.71 -8.29 -11.34
C THR A 4 -6.28 -8.05 -9.90
N LEU A 5 -5.00 -8.26 -9.53
CA LEU A 5 -4.56 -8.06 -8.14
C LEU A 5 -4.63 -6.60 -7.70
N VAL A 6 -4.23 -5.67 -8.57
CA VAL A 6 -4.33 -4.22 -8.30
C VAL A 6 -5.78 -3.77 -8.21
N GLN A 7 -6.64 -4.22 -9.12
CA GLN A 7 -8.06 -3.88 -9.08
C GLN A 7 -8.73 -4.46 -7.83
N THR A 8 -8.43 -5.71 -7.48
CA THR A 8 -8.95 -6.35 -6.27
C THR A 8 -8.45 -5.65 -5.01
N ALA A 9 -7.17 -5.26 -4.93
CA ALA A 9 -6.65 -4.49 -3.80
C ALA A 9 -7.43 -3.19 -3.60
N LYS A 10 -7.67 -2.44 -4.68
CA LYS A 10 -8.48 -1.21 -4.64
C LYS A 10 -9.91 -1.47 -4.19
N LEU A 11 -10.57 -2.52 -4.71
CA LEU A 11 -11.93 -2.90 -4.30
C LEU A 11 -12.02 -3.31 -2.82
N ASN A 12 -10.90 -3.74 -2.23
CA ASN A 12 -10.79 -4.12 -0.82
C ASN A 12 -10.23 -2.99 0.06
N ASN A 13 -10.20 -1.75 -0.43
CA ASN A 13 -9.67 -0.58 0.29
C ASN A 13 -8.21 -0.74 0.76
N LEU A 14 -7.40 -1.40 -0.06
CA LEU A 14 -5.97 -1.57 0.16
C LEU A 14 -5.16 -0.61 -0.70
N ASP A 15 -4.02 -0.21 -0.15
CA ASP A 15 -2.95 0.44 -0.91
C ASP A 15 -2.31 -0.61 -1.84
N ALA A 16 -2.60 -0.49 -3.14
CA ALA A 16 -2.15 -1.43 -4.14
C ALA A 16 -0.62 -1.53 -4.25
N TYR A 17 0.12 -0.44 -4.00
CA TYR A 17 1.57 -0.46 -4.02
C TYR A 17 2.11 -1.23 -2.82
N LYS A 18 1.62 -0.93 -1.61
CA LYS A 18 2.02 -1.66 -0.39
C LYS A 18 1.69 -3.15 -0.48
N SER A 19 0.51 -3.51 -0.98
CA SER A 19 0.12 -4.91 -1.18
C SER A 19 1.05 -5.64 -2.13
N LEU A 20 1.32 -5.07 -3.32
CA LEU A 20 2.23 -5.71 -4.28
C LEU A 20 3.65 -5.82 -3.73
N LYS A 21 4.17 -4.74 -3.13
CA LYS A 21 5.51 -4.72 -2.53
C LYS A 21 5.65 -5.82 -1.48
N TYR A 22 4.67 -5.96 -0.58
CA TYR A 22 4.69 -6.99 0.45
C TYR A 22 4.70 -8.40 -0.15
N VAL A 23 3.86 -8.67 -1.16
CA VAL A 23 3.86 -9.96 -1.87
C VAL A 23 5.24 -10.29 -2.44
N PHE A 24 5.88 -9.33 -3.12
CA PHE A 24 7.20 -9.53 -3.72
C PHE A 24 8.30 -9.78 -2.67
N GLU A 25 8.32 -9.01 -1.57
CA GLU A 25 9.27 -9.22 -0.47
C GLU A 25 9.17 -10.66 0.10
N GLN A 26 7.96 -11.20 0.21
CA GLN A 26 7.76 -12.56 0.74
C GLN A 26 8.18 -13.66 -0.24
N LEU A 27 8.00 -13.42 -1.55
CA LEU A 27 8.49 -14.31 -2.60
C LEU A 27 10.04 -14.34 -2.65
N GLU A 28 10.69 -13.18 -2.52
CA GLU A 28 12.15 -13.07 -2.50
C GLU A 28 12.79 -13.80 -1.32
N LEU A 29 12.09 -13.85 -0.18
CA LEU A 29 12.53 -14.60 1.01
C LEU A 29 12.49 -16.12 0.84
N ARG A 30 12.01 -16.65 -0.31
CA ARG A 30 11.83 -18.09 -0.62
C ARG A 30 11.19 -18.91 0.51
N LYS A 31 10.44 -18.28 1.39
CA LYS A 31 9.49 -18.99 2.24
C LYS A 31 8.49 -19.59 1.27
N ASN A 32 8.24 -20.89 1.31
CA ASN A 32 7.15 -21.51 0.54
C ASN A 32 5.86 -21.19 1.29
N PRO A 33 5.21 -20.06 1.00
CA PRO A 33 4.33 -19.51 1.98
C PRO A 33 2.89 -19.87 1.58
N ASN A 34 1.98 -19.93 2.54
CA ASN A 34 0.59 -20.21 2.18
C ASN A 34 0.09 -19.07 1.28
N VAL A 35 -0.21 -19.37 0.00
CA VAL A 35 -0.65 -18.37 -0.99
C VAL A 35 -1.86 -17.59 -0.48
N ASP A 36 -2.75 -18.24 0.26
CA ASP A 36 -3.94 -17.63 0.84
C ASP A 36 -3.62 -16.47 1.79
N ALA A 37 -2.46 -16.50 2.45
CA ALA A 37 -2.03 -15.43 3.36
C ALA A 37 -1.69 -14.12 2.64
N TYR A 38 -1.47 -14.16 1.32
CA TYR A 38 -1.11 -12.99 0.51
C TYR A 38 -2.22 -12.50 -0.41
N LEU A 39 -3.39 -13.14 -0.36
CA LEU A 39 -4.52 -12.69 -1.14
C LEU A 39 -5.06 -11.36 -0.57
N PRO A 40 -5.65 -10.49 -1.39
CA PRO A 40 -6.14 -9.18 -0.96
C PRO A 40 -7.19 -9.20 0.17
N TRP A 41 -7.83 -10.33 0.42
CA TRP A 41 -8.82 -10.51 1.48
C TRP A 41 -8.27 -11.21 2.73
N SER A 42 -6.96 -11.49 2.79
CA SER A 42 -6.37 -12.10 3.99
C SER A 42 -6.25 -11.07 5.13
N ASP A 43 -6.39 -11.54 6.37
CA ASP A 43 -6.28 -10.68 7.56
C ASP A 43 -4.92 -9.97 7.63
N GLU A 44 -3.85 -10.66 7.21
CA GLU A 44 -2.50 -10.11 7.24
C GLU A 44 -2.32 -8.95 6.24
N ILE A 45 -2.80 -9.11 5.01
CA ILE A 45 -2.75 -8.05 4.00
C ILE A 45 -3.67 -6.89 4.38
N GLN A 46 -4.85 -7.18 4.91
CA GLN A 46 -5.79 -6.16 5.39
C GLN A 46 -5.19 -5.33 6.53
N ALA A 47 -4.47 -5.95 7.46
CA ALA A 47 -3.82 -5.24 8.56
C ALA A 47 -2.63 -4.39 8.09
N LYS A 48 -1.79 -4.92 7.19
CA LYS A 48 -0.51 -4.30 6.79
C LYS A 48 -0.63 -3.30 5.64
N CYS A 49 -1.61 -3.50 4.75
CA CYS A 49 -1.70 -2.78 3.48
C CYS A 49 -2.98 -1.96 3.36
N LYS A 50 -3.71 -1.74 4.46
CA LYS A 50 -4.89 -0.86 4.46
C LYS A 50 -4.53 0.49 3.85
N ALA A 51 -5.34 0.94 2.90
CA ALA A 51 -5.20 2.30 2.40
C ALA A 51 -5.38 3.25 3.58
N HIS A 52 -4.56 4.30 3.64
CA HIS A 52 -4.87 5.41 4.52
C HIS A 52 -6.19 6.03 4.04
N SER A 53 -6.90 6.71 4.94
CA SER A 53 -8.06 7.47 4.46
C SER A 53 -7.56 8.44 3.39
N PRO A 54 -8.31 8.72 2.31
CA PRO A 54 -7.94 9.78 1.37
C PRO A 54 -7.62 11.11 2.09
N VAL A 55 -8.29 11.34 3.23
CA VAL A 55 -8.05 12.45 4.15
C VAL A 55 -6.63 12.46 4.75
N ASP A 56 -6.08 11.29 5.05
CA ASP A 56 -4.74 11.15 5.61
C ASP A 56 -3.66 11.36 4.54
N ASP A 57 -3.90 10.89 3.32
CA ASP A 57 -2.98 11.08 2.19
C ASP A 57 -2.95 12.56 1.75
N ASP A 58 -4.11 13.22 1.69
CA ASP A 58 -4.22 14.67 1.43
C ASP A 58 -3.50 15.48 2.52
N MET A 59 -3.67 15.13 3.79
CA MET A 59 -2.95 15.76 4.92
C MET A 59 -1.42 15.56 4.84
N GLN A 60 -0.94 14.44 4.30
CA GLN A 60 0.50 14.20 4.08
C GLN A 60 1.03 15.04 2.91
N LEU A 61 0.25 15.17 1.83
CA LEU A 61 0.57 16.03 0.69
C LEU A 61 0.65 17.51 1.09
N GLU A 62 -0.28 17.99 1.91
CA GLU A 62 -0.27 19.36 2.44
C GLU A 62 1.00 19.64 3.26
N LYS A 63 1.40 18.72 4.15
CA LYS A 63 2.66 18.84 4.91
C LYS A 63 3.90 18.87 4.02
N ILE A 64 3.91 18.10 2.94
CA ILE A 64 5.02 18.09 1.97
C ILE A 64 5.10 19.44 1.25
N ILE A 65 3.95 20.02 0.88
CA ILE A 65 3.88 21.34 0.24
C ILE A 65 4.36 22.43 1.21
N GLU A 66 3.86 22.46 2.45
CA GLU A 66 4.29 23.43 3.47
C GLU A 66 5.80 23.39 3.73
N ASN A 67 6.36 22.19 3.92
CA ASN A 67 7.81 22.04 4.12
C ASN A 67 8.60 22.55 2.91
N LYS A 68 8.11 22.32 1.70
CA LYS A 68 8.77 22.79 0.48
C LYS A 68 8.70 24.31 0.34
N GLU A 69 7.59 24.93 0.71
CA GLU A 69 7.47 26.39 0.75
C GLU A 69 8.36 27.03 1.82
N ALA A 70 8.48 26.40 3.00
CA ALA A 70 9.36 26.85 4.06
C ALA A 70 10.84 26.82 3.62
N MET A 71 11.25 25.81 2.85
CA MET A 71 12.60 25.72 2.28
C MET A 71 12.88 26.76 1.19
N VAL A 72 11.86 27.24 0.48
CA VAL A 72 12.01 28.29 -0.57
C VAL A 72 12.08 29.68 0.04
N LYS A 73 11.53 29.86 1.25
CA LYS A 73 11.53 31.15 1.98
C LYS A 73 12.75 31.32 2.91
N SER A 74 13.63 30.33 2.99
CA SER A 74 14.91 30.38 3.72
C SER A 74 16.08 30.64 2.79
#